data_AF-A0AAD7FNL3-F1
#
_entry.id   AF-A0AAD7FNL3-F1
#
_cell.length_a   1.000
_cell.length_b   1.000
_cell.length_c   1.000
_cell.angle_alpha   90.00
_cell.angle_beta   90.00
_cell.angle_gamma   90.00
#
_symmetry.space_group_name_H-M   'P 1'
#
loop_
_entity.id
_entity.type
_entity.pdbx_description
1 polymer ?
#
loop_
_entity_poly.entity_id
_entity_poly.type
_entity_poly.pdbx_seq_one_letter_code
_entity_poly.pdbx_strand_id
1 'polypeptide(L)'
;MYDPPTVALGYPMPPDTQVYNPLLDPKIDPEERQSAIAVWVSAFYDHPDFGSGEASGVHWGKPSEVVEPADTPTIDCYSAEESAKFCTPFPVVRAADIPLLQPNMQALLETQAHAALFDENRVSSYFPRLKVVYMSGTQTMAVCIWAYTKTLQIHMAARASGKAVRPVKFVLVPGANHLIHYHRSELVMREILGGFTQVL
;
A
#
# COMPACT_ATOMS: atom_id res chain seq x y z
N MET A 1 2.46 -9.34 -2.96
CA MET A 1 2.27 -7.89 -2.93
C MET A 1 2.06 -7.49 -1.48
N TYR A 2 2.91 -6.60 -0.98
CA TYR A 2 2.97 -6.23 0.44
C TYR A 2 2.61 -4.75 0.55
N ASP A 3 1.44 -4.48 1.11
CA ASP A 3 0.83 -3.15 1.33
C ASP A 3 1.17 -2.08 0.27
N PRO A 4 1.00 -2.37 -1.03
CA PRO A 4 1.45 -1.46 -2.07
C PRO A 4 0.54 -0.21 -2.12
N PRO A 5 1.12 1.00 -2.19
CA PRO A 5 0.35 2.23 -2.37
C PRO A 5 -0.18 2.35 -3.79
N THR A 6 -1.14 3.26 -4.01
CA THR A 6 -1.64 3.61 -5.35
C THR A 6 -0.53 3.88 -6.34
N VAL A 7 0.52 4.59 -5.91
CA VAL A 7 1.65 4.97 -6.76
C VAL A 7 2.51 3.79 -7.25
N ALA A 8 2.42 2.63 -6.59
CA ALA A 8 3.08 1.41 -7.03
C ALA A 8 2.26 0.65 -8.08
N LEU A 9 0.93 0.87 -8.12
CA LEU A 9 0.00 0.20 -9.03
C LEU A 9 -0.55 1.14 -10.11
N GLY A 10 -0.19 2.42 -10.09
CA GLY A 10 -0.68 3.43 -11.02
C GLY A 10 -2.15 3.81 -10.84
N TYR A 11 -2.78 3.46 -9.71
CA TYR A 11 -4.19 3.78 -9.54
C TYR A 11 -4.41 5.28 -9.37
N PRO A 12 -5.42 5.86 -10.03
CA PRO A 12 -5.76 7.26 -9.82
C PRO A 12 -6.26 7.47 -8.40
N MET A 13 -5.93 8.63 -7.84
CA MET A 13 -6.55 9.09 -6.61
C MET A 13 -8.02 9.41 -6.88
N PRO A 14 -8.92 9.14 -5.92
CA PRO A 14 -10.32 9.48 -6.10
C PRO A 14 -10.49 11.00 -6.27
N PRO A 15 -11.40 11.44 -7.17
CA PRO A 15 -11.73 12.86 -7.31
C PRO A 15 -12.10 13.48 -5.97
N ASP A 16 -11.79 14.76 -5.79
CA ASP A 16 -12.13 15.55 -4.60
C ASP A 16 -11.48 15.13 -3.27
N THR A 17 -10.57 14.15 -3.30
CA THR A 17 -9.77 13.79 -2.12
C THR A 17 -8.47 14.59 -2.07
N GLN A 18 -8.24 15.28 -0.95
CA GLN A 18 -6.96 15.91 -0.67
C GLN A 18 -6.12 14.96 0.18
N VAL A 19 -5.34 14.13 -0.51
CA VAL A 19 -4.40 13.22 0.15
C VAL A 19 -3.30 14.07 0.76
N TYR A 20 -3.15 13.98 2.09
CA TYR A 20 -2.04 14.61 2.75
C TYR A 20 -0.72 13.97 2.30
N ASN A 21 0.24 14.81 1.92
CA ASN A 21 1.59 14.38 1.54
C ASN A 21 2.63 15.31 2.20
N PRO A 22 3.43 14.81 3.17
CA PRO A 22 4.42 15.63 3.86
C PRO A 22 5.55 16.15 2.94
N LEU A 23 5.78 15.53 1.77
CA LEU A 23 6.74 16.06 0.78
C LEU A 23 6.32 17.41 0.21
N LEU A 24 5.02 17.67 0.19
CA LEU A 24 4.40 18.84 -0.44
C LEU A 24 3.85 19.83 0.59
N ASP A 25 3.90 19.51 1.89
CA ASP A 25 3.45 20.44 2.94
C ASP A 25 4.45 21.61 3.05
N PRO A 26 4.04 22.85 2.71
CA PRO A 26 4.93 24.01 2.77
C PRO A 26 5.26 24.42 4.21
N LYS A 27 4.57 23.88 5.21
CA LYS A 27 4.82 24.14 6.64
C LYS A 27 5.93 23.25 7.21
N ILE A 28 6.41 22.27 6.45
CA ILE A 28 7.51 21.38 6.85
C ILE A 28 8.79 21.84 6.14
N ASP A 29 9.81 22.14 6.93
CA ASP A 29 11.11 22.53 6.42
C ASP A 29 11.66 21.45 5.47
N PRO A 30 12.25 21.82 4.33
CA PRO A 30 12.71 20.84 3.34
C PRO A 30 13.62 19.74 3.90
N GLU A 31 14.42 20.07 4.92
CA GLU A 31 15.33 19.16 5.61
C GLU A 31 14.60 18.16 6.52
N GLU A 32 13.41 18.50 7.02
CA GLU A 32 12.60 17.68 7.93
C GLU A 32 11.63 16.75 7.18
N ARG A 33 11.42 16.97 5.88
CA ARG A 33 10.44 16.21 5.08
C ARG A 33 10.70 14.71 5.08
N GLN A 34 11.96 14.28 5.11
CA GLN A 34 12.29 12.86 5.18
C GLN A 34 11.69 12.23 6.45
N SER A 35 11.95 12.85 7.60
CA SER A 35 11.44 12.37 8.89
C SER A 35 9.91 12.40 8.91
N ALA A 36 9.30 13.47 8.37
CA ALA A 36 7.85 13.57 8.28
C ALA A 36 7.23 12.48 7.39
N ILE A 37 7.87 12.11 6.27
CA ILE A 37 7.44 10.96 5.44
C ILE A 37 7.56 9.68 6.24
N ALA A 38 8.67 9.45 6.93
CA ALA A 38 8.90 8.21 7.68
C ALA A 38 7.82 8.02 8.77
N VAL A 39 7.46 9.10 9.47
CA VAL A 39 6.32 9.11 10.40
C VAL A 39 5.02 8.85 9.65
N TRP A 40 4.75 9.57 8.57
CA TRP A 40 3.51 9.42 7.80
C TRP A 40 3.29 7.98 7.27
N VAL A 41 4.32 7.34 6.70
CA VAL A 41 4.19 5.96 6.19
C VAL A 41 4.06 4.93 7.32
N SER A 42 4.58 5.22 8.51
CA SER A 42 4.61 4.28 9.65
C SER A 42 3.61 4.62 10.76
N ALA A 43 2.76 5.62 10.55
CA ALA A 43 1.70 5.96 11.47
C ALA A 43 0.49 5.01 11.32
N PHE A 44 -0.42 5.09 12.28
CA PHE A 44 -1.68 4.36 12.27
C PHE A 44 -2.81 5.31 11.89
N TYR A 45 -3.68 4.84 11.00
CA TYR A 45 -4.82 5.60 10.50
C TYR A 45 -6.10 4.86 10.84
N ASP A 46 -7.10 5.56 11.34
CA ASP A 46 -8.45 4.99 11.45
C ASP A 46 -9.24 5.33 10.20
N HIS A 47 -9.79 4.32 9.54
CA HIS A 47 -10.53 4.49 8.30
C HIS A 47 -12.01 4.24 8.58
N PRO A 48 -12.88 5.26 8.42
CA PRO A 48 -14.27 5.17 8.86
C PRO A 48 -15.04 3.97 8.31
N ASP A 49 -14.87 3.66 7.02
CA ASP A 49 -15.53 2.54 6.36
C ASP A 49 -14.85 2.20 5.01
N PHE A 50 -13.57 1.83 5.04
CA PHE A 50 -12.86 1.47 3.80
C PHE A 50 -13.47 0.23 3.10
N GLY A 51 -14.26 -0.57 3.83
CA GLY A 51 -14.96 -1.75 3.34
C GLY A 51 -16.09 -1.43 2.37
N SER A 52 -16.70 -0.23 2.48
CA SER A 52 -17.70 0.28 1.53
C SER A 52 -17.20 0.31 0.08
N GLY A 53 -15.89 0.46 -0.13
CA GLY A 53 -15.33 0.66 -1.46
C GLY A 53 -15.28 2.11 -1.94
N GLU A 54 -15.79 3.03 -1.12
CA GLU A 54 -15.94 4.45 -1.43
C GLU A 54 -14.84 5.29 -0.79
N ALA A 55 -14.51 6.40 -1.46
CA ALA A 55 -13.45 7.29 -1.00
C ALA A 55 -13.76 7.93 0.36
N SER A 56 -15.05 8.19 0.65
CA SER A 56 -15.52 8.71 1.94
C SER A 56 -15.24 7.77 3.12
N GLY A 57 -15.02 6.48 2.86
CA GLY A 57 -14.69 5.49 3.86
C GLY A 57 -13.20 5.48 4.27
N VAL A 58 -12.35 6.28 3.62
CA VAL A 58 -10.91 6.33 3.85
C VAL A 58 -10.54 7.67 4.49
N HIS A 59 -9.66 7.64 5.49
CA HIS A 59 -9.06 8.85 6.05
C HIS A 59 -7.90 9.31 5.19
N TRP A 60 -8.02 10.48 4.56
CA TRP A 60 -7.04 11.03 3.62
C TRP A 60 -6.07 12.05 4.23
N GLY A 61 -6.34 12.49 5.46
CA GLY A 61 -5.64 13.57 6.13
C GLY A 61 -4.38 13.14 6.89
N LYS A 62 -3.98 13.94 7.87
CA LYS A 62 -2.81 13.67 8.70
C LYS A 62 -3.08 12.55 9.71
N PRO A 63 -2.06 11.77 10.14
CA PRO A 63 -2.23 10.83 11.25
C PRO A 63 -2.74 11.47 12.54
N SER A 64 -2.26 12.69 12.83
CA SER A 64 -2.63 13.45 14.03
C SER A 64 -4.10 13.85 14.11
N GLU A 65 -4.87 13.69 13.04
CA GLU A 65 -6.29 14.05 12.99
C GLU A 65 -7.21 12.89 13.43
N VAL A 66 -6.68 11.67 13.53
CA VAL A 66 -7.51 10.47 13.69
C VAL A 66 -7.36 9.81 15.06
N VAL A 67 -6.31 10.12 15.82
CA VAL A 67 -6.00 9.41 17.07
C VAL A 67 -5.44 10.36 18.13
N GLU A 68 -6.14 10.48 19.27
CA GLU A 68 -5.51 10.77 20.56
C GLU A 68 -4.49 9.64 20.83
N PRO A 69 -3.20 9.94 21.06
CA PRO A 69 -2.07 9.07 20.74
C PRO A 69 -2.12 7.74 21.49
N ALA A 70 -2.73 6.72 20.90
CA ALA A 70 -2.70 5.36 21.43
C ALA A 70 -1.45 4.61 20.95
N ASP A 71 -1.03 4.81 19.70
CA ASP A 71 0.07 4.06 19.09
C ASP A 71 1.15 4.97 18.49
N THR A 72 2.40 4.69 18.86
CA THR A 72 3.59 5.39 18.37
C THR A 72 3.87 4.95 16.92
N PRO A 73 4.14 5.88 15.97
CA PRO A 73 4.58 5.54 14.62
C PRO A 73 5.72 4.52 14.69
N THR A 74 5.67 3.48 13.86
CA THR A 74 6.60 2.35 14.01
C THR A 74 8.05 2.75 13.78
N ILE A 75 8.29 3.80 12.99
CA ILE A 75 9.64 4.32 12.79
C ILE A 75 10.24 4.87 14.09
N ASP A 76 9.43 5.43 14.99
CA ASP A 76 9.89 5.99 16.25
C ASP A 76 10.29 4.90 17.26
N CYS A 77 9.95 3.63 16.98
CA CYS A 77 10.42 2.47 17.75
C CYS A 77 11.84 2.03 17.35
N TYR A 78 12.41 2.56 16.28
CA TYR A 78 13.77 2.19 15.86
C TYR A 78 14.82 2.99 16.63
N SER A 79 15.88 2.30 17.04
CA SER A 79 17.12 2.98 17.41
C SER A 79 17.72 3.74 16.22
N ALA A 80 18.67 4.63 16.50
CA ALA A 80 19.42 5.31 15.44
C ALA A 80 20.18 4.33 14.53
N GLU A 81 20.70 3.24 15.09
CA GLU A 81 21.40 2.18 14.34
C GLU A 81 20.42 1.42 13.44
N GLU A 82 19.26 1.04 13.95
CA GLU A 82 18.22 0.37 13.16
C GLU A 82 17.68 1.27 12.05
N SER A 83 17.46 2.55 12.34
CA SER A 83 17.05 3.53 11.34
C SER A 83 18.07 3.66 10.22
N ALA A 84 19.36 3.77 10.55
CA ALA A 84 20.44 3.82 9.57
C ALA A 84 20.56 2.54 8.72
N LYS A 85 20.16 1.39 9.29
CA LYS A 85 20.21 0.08 8.63
C LYS A 85 19.00 -0.19 7.73
N PHE A 86 17.81 0.20 8.16
CA PHE A 86 16.55 -0.17 7.52
C PHE A 86 15.95 0.94 6.64
N CYS A 87 16.34 2.20 6.84
CA CYS A 87 15.81 3.31 6.07
C CYS A 87 16.77 3.77 4.98
N THR A 88 16.24 3.90 3.77
CA THR A 88 16.97 4.48 2.65
C THR A 88 17.16 5.99 2.87
N PRO A 89 18.38 6.53 2.73
CA PRO A 89 18.61 7.98 2.81
C PRO A 89 17.80 8.76 1.75
N PHE A 90 17.25 9.91 2.13
CA PHE A 90 16.38 10.69 1.24
C PHE A 90 17.00 11.09 -0.10
N PRO A 91 18.29 11.42 -0.22
CA PRO A 91 18.88 11.69 -1.54
C PRO A 91 18.72 10.53 -2.52
N VAL A 92 18.75 9.28 -2.04
CA VAL A 92 18.55 8.08 -2.86
C VAL A 92 17.08 7.95 -3.25
N VAL A 93 16.16 8.09 -2.30
CA VAL A 93 14.70 8.08 -2.55
C VAL A 93 14.32 9.16 -3.58
N ARG A 94 14.87 10.37 -3.43
CA ARG A 94 14.63 11.48 -4.35
C ARG A 94 15.12 11.20 -5.76
N ALA A 95 16.25 10.51 -5.91
CA ALA A 95 16.83 10.19 -7.21
C ALA A 95 16.15 8.99 -7.89
N ALA A 96 15.68 8.00 -7.12
CA ALA A 96 15.16 6.74 -7.63
C ALA A 96 13.62 6.68 -7.66
N ASP A 97 12.96 7.02 -6.55
CA ASP A 97 11.54 6.73 -6.34
C ASP A 97 10.64 7.89 -6.76
N ILE A 98 11.03 9.14 -6.46
CA ILE A 98 10.23 10.33 -6.80
C ILE A 98 9.93 10.46 -8.32
N PRO A 99 10.86 10.15 -9.25
CA PRO A 99 10.55 10.13 -10.67
C PRO A 99 9.43 9.16 -11.06
N LEU A 100 9.22 8.09 -10.30
CA LEU A 100 8.13 7.13 -10.56
C LEU A 100 6.75 7.74 -10.29
N LEU A 101 6.68 8.84 -9.52
CA LEU A 101 5.43 9.53 -9.19
C LEU A 101 4.90 10.41 -10.34
N GLN A 102 5.65 10.56 -11.44
CA GLN A 102 5.24 11.41 -12.56
C GLN A 102 4.05 10.82 -13.34
N PRO A 103 3.16 11.64 -13.91
CA PRO A 103 1.91 11.15 -14.54
C PRO A 103 2.12 10.09 -15.64
N ASN A 104 3.16 10.24 -16.46
CA ASN A 104 3.50 9.26 -17.50
C ASN A 104 3.98 7.92 -16.91
N MET A 105 4.72 7.97 -15.80
CA MET A 105 5.13 6.77 -15.08
C MET A 105 3.94 6.09 -14.43
N GLN A 106 3.03 6.85 -13.82
CA GLN A 106 1.82 6.32 -13.21
C GLN A 106 0.91 5.62 -14.22
N ALA A 107 0.69 6.20 -15.41
CA ALA A 107 -0.08 5.56 -16.49
C ALA A 107 0.58 4.25 -16.98
N LEU A 108 1.91 4.21 -17.05
CA LEU A 108 2.64 2.99 -17.39
C LEU A 108 2.50 1.94 -16.29
N LEU A 109 2.63 2.31 -15.02
CA LEU A 109 2.46 1.39 -13.89
C LEU A 109 1.04 0.82 -13.85
N GLU A 110 0.02 1.63 -14.11
CA GLU A 110 -1.37 1.18 -14.20
C GLU A 110 -1.53 0.11 -15.29
N THR A 111 -1.02 0.39 -16.49
CA THR A 111 -1.06 -0.53 -17.62
C THR A 111 -0.37 -1.85 -17.27
N GLN A 112 0.80 -1.79 -16.62
CA GLN A 112 1.57 -2.98 -16.28
C GLN A 112 0.95 -3.78 -15.12
N ALA A 113 0.41 -3.11 -14.10
CA ALA A 113 -0.30 -3.75 -13.02
C ALA A 113 -1.56 -4.46 -13.54
N HIS A 114 -2.32 -3.80 -14.42
CA HIS A 114 -3.49 -4.40 -15.06
C HIS A 114 -3.11 -5.60 -15.93
N ALA A 115 -2.06 -5.48 -16.75
CA ALA A 115 -1.57 -6.58 -17.58
C ALA A 115 -1.10 -7.78 -16.74
N ALA A 116 -0.44 -7.54 -15.60
CA ALA A 116 0.08 -8.61 -14.75
C ALA A 116 -1.02 -9.36 -13.97
N LEU A 117 -2.10 -8.66 -13.60
CA LEU A 117 -3.13 -9.19 -12.70
C LEU A 117 -4.44 -9.57 -13.40
N PHE A 118 -4.83 -8.87 -14.47
CA PHE A 118 -6.20 -8.92 -15.01
C PHE A 118 -6.30 -9.19 -16.51
N ASP A 119 -5.21 -9.06 -17.28
CA ASP A 119 -5.20 -9.42 -18.70
C ASP A 119 -5.13 -10.94 -18.88
N GLU A 120 -6.18 -11.53 -19.46
CA GLU A 120 -6.34 -12.98 -19.58
C GLU A 120 -5.24 -13.63 -20.43
N ASN A 121 -4.81 -12.97 -21.50
CA ASN A 121 -3.76 -13.47 -22.37
C ASN A 121 -2.41 -13.48 -21.63
N ARG A 122 -2.11 -12.42 -20.89
CA ARG A 122 -0.87 -12.29 -20.12
C ARG A 122 -0.86 -13.26 -18.94
N VAL A 123 -1.96 -13.36 -18.20
CA VAL A 123 -2.07 -14.24 -17.03
C VAL A 123 -1.91 -15.71 -17.42
N SER A 124 -2.49 -16.12 -18.55
CA SER A 124 -2.38 -17.50 -19.06
C SER A 124 -1.04 -17.80 -19.73
N SER A 125 -0.41 -16.82 -20.38
CA SER A 125 0.86 -17.02 -21.10
C SER A 125 2.08 -16.92 -20.19
N TYR A 126 2.09 -15.98 -19.25
CA TYR A 126 3.24 -15.69 -18.39
C TYR A 126 2.97 -16.15 -16.96
N PHE A 127 3.79 -17.08 -16.48
CA PHE A 127 3.67 -17.71 -15.17
C PHE A 127 2.23 -18.20 -14.87
N PRO A 128 1.64 -19.10 -15.67
CA PRO A 128 0.22 -19.48 -15.54
C PRO A 128 -0.17 -20.02 -14.16
N ARG A 129 0.79 -20.56 -13.40
CA ARG A 129 0.57 -21.09 -12.05
C ARG A 129 0.90 -20.11 -10.93
N LEU A 130 1.34 -18.89 -11.26
CA LEU A 130 1.62 -17.87 -10.25
C LEU A 130 0.32 -17.51 -9.53
N LYS A 131 0.38 -17.63 -8.20
CA LYS A 131 -0.62 -17.12 -7.26
C LYS A 131 -0.02 -15.93 -6.55
N VAL A 132 -0.83 -14.92 -6.25
CA VAL A 132 -0.39 -13.71 -5.55
C VAL A 132 -1.06 -13.66 -4.19
N VAL A 133 -0.30 -13.34 -3.15
CA VAL A 133 -0.85 -12.86 -1.88
C VAL A 133 -0.80 -11.34 -1.92
N TYR A 134 -1.94 -10.67 -1.75
CA TYR A 134 -2.02 -9.23 -1.57
C TYR A 134 -2.37 -8.97 -0.11
N MET A 135 -1.43 -8.37 0.61
CA MET A 135 -1.59 -8.06 2.03
C MET A 135 -1.68 -6.55 2.23
N SER A 136 -2.55 -6.09 3.14
CA SER A 136 -2.62 -4.70 3.58
C SER A 136 -2.99 -4.61 5.06
N GLY A 137 -2.55 -3.56 5.74
CA GLY A 137 -2.92 -3.29 7.13
C GLY A 137 -4.22 -2.51 7.20
N THR A 138 -5.09 -2.78 8.18
CA THR A 138 -6.36 -2.01 8.31
C THR A 138 -6.14 -0.57 8.78
N GLN A 139 -4.95 -0.24 9.31
CA GLN A 139 -4.57 1.08 9.78
C GLN A 139 -3.38 1.65 9.00
N THR A 140 -3.18 1.21 7.75
CA THR A 140 -2.14 1.76 6.86
C THR A 140 -2.53 3.15 6.34
N MET A 141 -1.64 3.82 5.63
CA MET A 141 -1.93 5.11 5.00
C MET A 141 -3.02 4.98 3.91
N ALA A 142 -3.75 6.08 3.69
CA ALA A 142 -4.88 6.17 2.76
C ALA A 142 -4.59 5.56 1.38
N VAL A 143 -3.41 5.84 0.83
CA VAL A 143 -2.99 5.38 -0.50
C VAL A 143 -2.82 3.86 -0.59
N CYS A 144 -2.49 3.17 0.50
CA CYS A 144 -2.34 1.72 0.53
C CYS A 144 -3.68 1.02 0.70
N ILE A 145 -4.51 1.46 1.65
CA ILE A 145 -5.82 0.86 1.84
C ILE A 145 -6.72 1.07 0.61
N TRP A 146 -6.62 2.23 -0.04
CA TRP A 146 -7.36 2.51 -1.26
C TRP A 146 -6.93 1.59 -2.40
N ALA A 147 -5.61 1.40 -2.57
CA ALA A 147 -5.08 0.48 -3.58
C ALA A 147 -5.53 -0.97 -3.32
N TYR A 148 -5.54 -1.41 -2.06
CA TYR A 148 -6.10 -2.70 -1.67
C TYR A 148 -7.57 -2.82 -2.10
N THR A 149 -8.39 -1.85 -1.69
CA THR A 149 -9.83 -1.83 -1.97
C THR A 149 -10.11 -1.84 -3.47
N LYS A 150 -9.38 -1.04 -4.27
CA LYS A 150 -9.56 -1.02 -5.73
C LYS A 150 -9.09 -2.30 -6.40
N THR A 151 -7.96 -2.85 -6.00
CA THR A 151 -7.50 -4.15 -6.53
C THR A 151 -8.54 -5.24 -6.25
N LEU A 152 -9.10 -5.27 -5.04
CA LEU A 152 -10.12 -6.23 -4.65
C LEU A 152 -11.39 -6.08 -5.49
N GLN A 153 -11.91 -4.86 -5.64
CA GLN A 153 -13.10 -4.58 -6.44
C GLN A 153 -12.92 -5.02 -7.91
N ILE A 154 -11.82 -4.62 -8.54
CA ILE A 154 -11.50 -4.98 -9.93
C ILE A 154 -11.39 -6.50 -10.06
N HIS A 155 -10.68 -7.16 -9.13
CA HIS A 155 -10.51 -8.60 -9.14
C HIS A 155 -11.85 -9.34 -9.03
N MET A 156 -12.71 -8.94 -8.09
CA MET A 156 -14.01 -9.58 -7.89
C MET A 156 -14.95 -9.35 -9.09
N ALA A 157 -14.98 -8.14 -9.64
CA ALA A 157 -15.78 -7.84 -10.83
C ALA A 157 -15.31 -8.64 -12.07
N ALA A 158 -14.00 -8.75 -12.28
CA ALA A 158 -13.43 -9.54 -13.36
C ALA A 158 -13.77 -11.03 -13.21
N ARG A 159 -13.67 -11.59 -12.00
CA ARG A 159 -14.09 -12.98 -11.73
C ARG A 159 -15.58 -13.20 -11.93
N ALA A 160 -16.42 -12.27 -11.48
CA ALA A 160 -17.87 -12.35 -11.64
C ALA A 160 -18.30 -12.29 -13.12
N SER A 161 -17.52 -11.62 -13.97
CA SER A 161 -17.72 -11.59 -15.42
C SER A 161 -17.10 -12.77 -16.17
N GLY A 162 -16.56 -13.77 -15.46
CA GLY A 162 -16.00 -14.99 -16.05
C GLY A 162 -14.60 -14.83 -16.65
N LYS A 163 -13.94 -13.68 -16.44
CA LYS A 163 -12.58 -13.44 -16.96
C LYS A 163 -11.54 -14.27 -16.20
N ALA A 164 -10.57 -14.82 -16.93
CA ALA A 164 -9.43 -15.50 -16.33
C ALA A 164 -8.41 -14.49 -15.78
N VAL A 165 -8.51 -14.16 -14.48
CA VAL A 165 -7.57 -13.27 -13.79
C VAL A 165 -6.54 -14.02 -12.95
N ARG A 166 -5.42 -13.36 -12.63
CA ARG A 166 -4.39 -13.90 -11.73
C ARG A 166 -5.03 -14.28 -10.40
N PRO A 167 -4.87 -15.52 -9.89
CA PRO A 167 -5.39 -15.86 -8.57
C PRO A 167 -4.73 -15.00 -7.49
N VAL A 168 -5.54 -14.22 -6.76
CA VAL A 168 -5.07 -13.37 -5.66
C VAL A 168 -5.76 -13.78 -4.36
N LYS A 169 -4.97 -14.08 -3.32
CA LYS A 169 -5.42 -14.18 -1.94
C LYS A 169 -5.27 -12.81 -1.30
N PHE A 170 -6.39 -12.18 -0.98
CA PHE A 170 -6.42 -10.90 -0.29
C PHE A 170 -6.40 -11.10 1.23
N VAL A 171 -5.51 -10.39 1.91
CA VAL A 171 -5.31 -10.47 3.36
C VAL A 171 -5.32 -9.06 3.94
N LEU A 172 -6.29 -8.78 4.81
CA LEU A 172 -6.27 -7.60 5.68
C LEU A 172 -5.73 -8.00 7.04
N VAL A 173 -4.81 -7.21 7.57
CA VAL A 173 -4.19 -7.45 8.87
C VAL A 173 -4.73 -6.42 9.88
N PRO A 174 -5.59 -6.86 10.82
CA PRO A 174 -6.21 -5.94 11.78
C PRO A 174 -5.18 -5.25 12.67
N GLY A 175 -5.32 -3.93 12.78
CA GLY A 175 -4.50 -3.07 13.63
C GLY A 175 -3.06 -2.91 13.15
N ALA A 176 -2.76 -3.23 11.88
CA ALA A 176 -1.44 -3.03 11.30
C ALA A 176 -1.42 -1.80 10.39
N ASN A 177 -0.30 -1.08 10.41
CA ASN A 177 0.03 -0.02 9.47
C ASN A 177 0.82 -0.59 8.26
N HIS A 178 1.53 0.27 7.53
CA HIS A 178 2.37 -0.12 6.39
C HIS A 178 3.47 -1.14 6.75
N LEU A 179 4.02 -1.05 7.97
CA LEU A 179 5.05 -1.95 8.49
C LEU A 179 4.42 -3.17 9.20
N ILE A 180 3.43 -3.80 8.58
CA ILE A 180 2.75 -5.05 9.01
C ILE A 180 3.70 -6.08 9.62
N HIS A 181 4.86 -6.33 8.99
CA HIS A 181 5.84 -7.32 9.45
C HIS A 181 6.44 -6.98 10.82
N TYR A 182 6.48 -5.71 11.22
CA TYR A 182 6.93 -5.30 12.54
C TYR A 182 5.92 -5.71 13.62
N HIS A 183 4.63 -5.51 13.36
CA HIS A 183 3.56 -5.74 14.34
C HIS A 183 3.03 -7.16 14.37
N ARG A 184 3.13 -7.87 13.24
CA ARG A 184 2.46 -9.14 12.98
C ARG A 184 3.35 -10.08 12.17
N SER A 185 4.65 -10.12 12.48
CA SER A 185 5.67 -10.93 11.78
C SER A 185 5.23 -12.40 11.56
N GLU A 186 4.71 -13.05 12.59
CA GLU A 186 4.23 -14.44 12.50
C GLU A 186 3.09 -14.60 11.52
N LEU A 187 2.13 -13.67 11.51
CA LEU A 187 1.03 -13.66 10.55
C LEU A 187 1.57 -13.44 9.14
N VAL A 188 2.46 -12.45 8.95
CA VAL A 188 3.07 -12.18 7.64
C VAL A 188 3.76 -13.42 7.11
N MET A 189 4.61 -14.06 7.93
CA MET A 189 5.31 -15.29 7.56
C MET A 189 4.34 -16.44 7.29
N ARG A 190 3.31 -16.62 8.12
CA ARG A 190 2.29 -17.65 7.92
C ARG A 190 1.53 -17.43 6.62
N GLU A 191 1.15 -16.20 6.26
CA GLU A 191 0.39 -15.96 5.02
C GLU A 191 1.29 -16.07 3.78
N ILE A 192 2.56 -15.67 3.86
CA ILE A 192 3.55 -15.86 2.79
C ILE A 192 3.81 -17.36 2.57
N LEU A 193 4.12 -18.11 3.64
CA LEU A 193 4.42 -19.54 3.55
C LEU A 193 3.15 -20.38 3.30
N GLY A 194 2.04 -20.01 3.92
CA GLY A 194 0.73 -20.66 3.80
C GLY A 194 0.05 -20.40 2.47
N GLY A 195 0.47 -19.37 1.72
CA GLY A 195 0.15 -19.21 0.30
C GLY A 195 0.55 -20.40 -0.57
N PHE A 196 1.37 -21.32 -0.04
CA PHE A 196 1.90 -22.49 -0.75
C PHE A 196 1.39 -23.85 -0.24
N THR A 197 0.58 -23.93 0.83
CA THR A 197 0.19 -25.23 1.44
C THR A 197 -1.27 -25.65 1.31
N GLN A 198 -2.14 -24.85 0.70
CA GLN A 198 -3.50 -25.28 0.35
C GLN A 198 -3.81 -24.98 -1.11
N VAL A 199 -3.71 -26.00 -1.98
CA VAL A 199 -4.71 -26.49 -2.94
C VAL A 199 -4.11 -27.76 -3.56
N LEU A 200 -4.51 -28.93 -3.06
CA LEU A 200 -4.62 -30.17 -3.85
C LEU A 200 -6.11 -30.38 -4.12
#